data_AF-S3ZVS5-F1
#
_entry.id   AF-S3ZVS5-F1
#
_cell.length_a   1.000
_cell.length_b   1.000
_cell.length_c   1.000
_cell.angle_alpha   90.00
_cell.angle_beta   90.00
_cell.angle_gamma   90.00
#
_symmetry.space_group_name_H-M   'P 1'
#
loop_
_entity.id
_entity.type
_entity.pdbx_description
1 polymer ?
#
loop_
_entity_poly.entity_id
_entity_poly.type
_entity_poly.pdbx_seq_one_letter_code
_entity_poly.pdbx_strand_id
1 'polypeptide(L)'
;MPAAPPAVPAPRTFWSGEALAAAVDEVFAEALAEELTTALNDPGRAARPAIVLPDTDTLITQAGIVTGPCPPDPPAPSALEDRLHTAAGLGKQAAWLLLKYTLLTLTSPLWLGLRLLVHALASPPPPALAPSPEQQQALKAAEFLELTSQYIHERGWTQHTLSSHRGVCVIGAERDLIRARAASRTTARDANTHLQAVIGTAYIPWWNDRFRRTEAQVHQALLTAAERARAAAQ
;
A
#
# COMPACT_ATOMS: atom_id res chain seq x y z
N MET A 1 -5.98 -22.97 -43.64
CA MET A 1 -5.81 -22.13 -42.44
C MET A 1 -6.81 -22.60 -41.40
N PRO A 2 -6.38 -23.10 -40.23
CA PRO A 2 -7.32 -23.56 -39.20
C PRO A 2 -8.08 -22.37 -38.62
N ALA A 3 -9.41 -22.51 -38.54
CA ALA A 3 -10.30 -21.50 -38.00
C ALA A 3 -10.02 -21.29 -36.51
N ALA A 4 -9.92 -20.03 -36.09
CA ALA A 4 -9.76 -19.66 -34.69
C ALA A 4 -10.99 -20.14 -33.88
N PRO A 5 -10.78 -20.76 -32.69
CA PRO A 5 -11.89 -21.19 -31.85
C PRO A 5 -12.71 -19.97 -31.37
N PRO A 6 -14.03 -20.13 -31.22
CA PRO A 6 -14.90 -19.05 -30.77
C PRO A 6 -14.52 -18.62 -29.35
N ALA A 7 -14.46 -17.30 -29.14
CA ALA A 7 -14.22 -16.71 -27.83
C ALA A 7 -15.37 -17.07 -26.87
N VAL A 8 -15.07 -17.85 -25.83
CA VAL A 8 -16.04 -18.18 -24.77
C VAL A 8 -16.28 -16.90 -23.97
N PRO A 9 -17.51 -16.36 -23.93
CA PRO A 9 -17.81 -15.19 -23.12
C PRO A 9 -17.68 -15.56 -21.64
N ALA A 10 -16.78 -14.89 -20.93
CA ALA A 10 -16.62 -15.06 -19.50
C ALA A 10 -17.96 -14.75 -18.78
N PRO A 11 -18.47 -15.65 -17.92
CA PRO A 11 -19.72 -15.42 -17.21
C PRO A 11 -19.61 -14.20 -16.28
N ARG A 12 -20.58 -13.29 -16.38
CA ARG A 12 -20.64 -11.98 -15.70
C ARG A 12 -21.00 -12.05 -14.20
N THR A 13 -20.88 -13.20 -13.54
CA THR A 13 -21.48 -13.48 -12.22
C THR A 13 -20.50 -13.55 -11.03
N PHE A 14 -19.28 -13.04 -11.11
CA PHE A 14 -18.42 -12.88 -9.92
C PHE A 14 -18.73 -11.58 -9.18
N TRP A 15 -19.88 -11.54 -8.47
CA TRP A 15 -20.34 -10.35 -7.73
C TRP A 15 -20.05 -10.36 -6.23
N SER A 16 -19.38 -11.41 -5.72
CA SER A 16 -18.79 -11.38 -4.37
C SER A 16 -17.40 -12.02 -4.38
N GLY A 17 -16.49 -11.51 -3.54
CA GLY A 17 -15.15 -12.09 -3.38
C GLY A 17 -15.19 -13.54 -2.90
N GLU A 18 -16.24 -13.92 -2.20
CA GLU A 18 -16.49 -15.28 -1.69
C GLU A 18 -16.86 -16.26 -2.83
N ALA A 19 -17.69 -15.84 -3.79
CA ALA A 19 -18.01 -16.65 -4.96
C ALA A 19 -16.80 -16.85 -5.88
N LEU A 20 -15.92 -15.84 -5.97
CA LEU A 20 -14.66 -15.97 -6.72
C LEU A 20 -13.70 -16.93 -6.01
N ALA A 21 -13.57 -16.85 -4.68
CA ALA A 21 -12.73 -17.77 -3.91
C ALA A 21 -13.19 -19.22 -4.07
N ALA A 22 -14.50 -19.48 -3.94
CA ALA A 22 -15.07 -20.81 -4.13
C ALA A 22 -14.83 -21.36 -5.54
N ALA A 23 -15.00 -20.53 -6.58
CA ALA A 23 -14.74 -20.96 -7.96
C ALA A 23 -13.25 -21.23 -8.23
N VAL A 24 -12.35 -20.46 -7.62
CA VAL A 24 -10.90 -20.71 -7.71
C VAL A 24 -10.54 -22.01 -7.01
N ASP A 25 -11.06 -22.26 -5.80
CA ASP A 25 -10.79 -23.49 -5.06
C ASP A 25 -11.29 -24.74 -5.82
N GLU A 26 -12.45 -24.65 -6.48
CA GLU A 26 -12.99 -25.74 -7.31
C GLU A 26 -12.11 -26.04 -8.51
N VAL A 27 -11.68 -25.01 -9.26
CA VAL A 27 -10.77 -25.18 -10.41
C VAL A 27 -9.41 -25.73 -9.98
N PHE A 28 -8.88 -25.28 -8.84
CA PHE A 28 -7.62 -25.81 -8.29
C PHE A 28 -7.77 -27.26 -7.83
N ALA A 29 -8.89 -27.63 -7.20
CA ALA A 29 -9.15 -29.00 -6.79
C ALA A 29 -9.24 -29.96 -7.98
N GLU A 30 -9.89 -29.54 -9.07
CA GLU A 30 -10.01 -30.34 -10.29
C GLU A 30 -8.66 -30.49 -11.00
N ALA A 31 -7.90 -29.39 -11.16
CA ALA A 31 -6.56 -29.44 -11.74
C ALA A 31 -5.59 -30.31 -10.92
N LEU A 32 -5.65 -30.24 -9.58
CA LEU A 32 -4.84 -31.07 -8.69
C LEU A 32 -5.22 -32.55 -8.80
N ALA A 33 -6.51 -32.87 -8.92
CA ALA A 33 -6.98 -34.24 -9.10
C ALA A 33 -6.52 -34.82 -10.45
N GLU A 34 -6.54 -34.02 -11.51
CA GLU A 34 -6.05 -34.41 -12.84
C GLU A 34 -4.52 -34.62 -12.85
N GLU A 35 -3.75 -33.73 -12.23
CA GLU A 35 -2.30 -33.92 -12.08
C GLU A 35 -1.98 -35.15 -11.23
N LEU A 36 -2.72 -35.39 -10.13
CA LEU A 36 -2.49 -36.53 -9.26
C LEU A 36 -2.80 -37.86 -9.97
N THR A 37 -3.92 -37.93 -10.71
CA THR A 37 -4.28 -39.12 -11.49
C THR A 37 -3.28 -39.36 -12.62
N THR A 38 -2.81 -38.30 -13.29
CA THR A 38 -1.74 -38.39 -14.29
C THR A 38 -0.44 -38.90 -13.68
N ALA A 39 -0.04 -38.36 -12.52
CA ALA A 39 1.19 -38.76 -11.81
C ALA A 39 1.14 -40.17 -11.21
N LEU A 40 -0.06 -40.69 -10.92
CA LEU A 40 -0.27 -42.07 -10.46
C LEU A 40 -0.31 -43.06 -11.63
N ASN A 41 -0.85 -42.65 -12.78
CA ASN A 41 -0.99 -43.49 -13.95
C ASN A 41 0.24 -43.49 -14.87
N ASP A 42 1.20 -42.58 -14.68
CA ASP A 42 2.44 -42.53 -15.44
C ASP A 42 3.27 -43.83 -15.24
N PRO A 43 3.27 -44.76 -16.22
CA PRO A 43 3.99 -46.03 -16.11
C PRO A 43 5.51 -45.83 -16.26
N GLY A 44 5.96 -44.62 -16.59
CA GLY A 44 7.34 -44.21 -16.74
C GLY A 44 7.99 -43.70 -15.45
N ARG A 45 7.26 -43.62 -14.34
CA ARG A 45 7.83 -43.34 -13.01
C ARG A 45 8.61 -44.57 -12.54
N ALA A 46 9.78 -44.79 -13.16
CA ALA A 46 10.78 -45.73 -12.73
C ALA A 46 10.91 -45.58 -11.21
N ALA A 47 10.72 -46.68 -10.48
CA ALA A 47 10.79 -46.72 -9.03
C ALA A 47 11.98 -45.86 -8.59
N ARG A 48 11.70 -44.70 -7.98
CA ARG A 48 12.76 -43.89 -7.38
C ARG A 48 13.56 -44.88 -6.53
N PRO A 49 14.89 -44.96 -6.70
CA PRO A 49 15.70 -45.90 -5.93
C PRO A 49 15.30 -45.72 -4.48
N ALA A 50 14.86 -46.82 -3.84
CA ALA A 50 14.36 -46.79 -2.48
C ALA A 50 15.37 -45.99 -1.65
N ILE A 51 14.95 -44.82 -1.16
CA ILE A 51 15.79 -44.02 -0.29
C ILE A 51 15.92 -44.87 0.96
N VAL A 52 17.04 -45.57 1.08
CA VAL A 52 17.40 -46.30 2.28
C VAL A 52 17.70 -45.22 3.31
N LEU A 53 16.71 -44.89 4.12
CA LEU A 53 16.93 -44.02 5.27
C LEU A 53 17.95 -44.72 6.18
N PRO A 54 18.98 -44.01 6.67
CA PRO A 54 19.89 -44.54 7.68
C PRO A 54 19.08 -45.00 8.89
N ASP A 55 19.56 -46.02 9.60
CA ASP A 55 18.95 -46.40 10.86
C ASP A 55 18.98 -45.24 11.87
N THR A 56 18.08 -45.29 12.84
CA THR A 56 17.90 -44.24 13.84
C THR A 56 19.19 -43.94 14.61
N ASP A 57 20.02 -44.95 14.87
CA ASP A 57 21.28 -44.81 15.61
C ASP A 57 22.34 -44.06 14.78
N THR A 58 22.35 -44.27 13.47
CA THR A 58 23.18 -43.54 12.52
C THR A 58 22.76 -42.07 12.46
N LEU A 59 21.45 -41.79 12.50
CA LEU A 59 20.93 -40.41 12.56
C LEU A 59 21.28 -39.73 13.89
N ILE A 60 21.18 -40.42 15.02
CA ILE A 60 21.57 -39.90 16.35
C ILE A 60 23.06 -39.58 16.39
N THR A 61 23.88 -40.46 15.82
CA THR A 61 25.34 -40.28 15.74
C THR A 61 25.71 -39.13 14.82
N GLN A 62 25.07 -39.02 13.64
CA GLN A 62 25.28 -37.90 12.71
C GLN A 62 24.85 -36.55 13.30
N ALA A 63 23.81 -36.54 14.13
CA ALA A 63 23.35 -35.34 14.81
C ALA A 63 24.24 -34.92 15.98
N GLY A 64 25.24 -35.73 16.36
CA GLY A 64 26.14 -35.45 17.49
C GLY A 64 25.41 -35.43 18.82
N ILE A 65 24.26 -36.11 18.93
CA ILE A 65 23.47 -36.14 20.17
C ILE A 65 24.18 -37.10 21.13
N VAL A 66 24.96 -36.54 22.05
CA VAL A 66 25.56 -37.29 23.15
C VAL A 66 24.46 -37.69 24.12
N THR A 67 24.05 -38.96 24.07
CA THR A 67 23.10 -39.54 25.04
C THR A 67 23.79 -39.81 26.36
N GLY A 68 24.10 -38.74 27.11
CA GLY A 68 24.55 -38.82 28.50
C GLY A 68 23.38 -38.91 29.48
N PRO A 69 23.63 -39.22 30.77
CA PRO A 69 22.62 -39.05 31.81
C PRO A 69 22.09 -37.62 31.78
N CYS A 70 20.77 -37.47 31.88
CA CYS A 70 20.11 -36.17 31.88
C CYS A 70 20.83 -35.24 32.87
N PRO A 71 21.31 -34.05 32.46
CA PRO A 71 21.92 -33.12 33.40
C PRO A 71 20.94 -32.83 34.54
N PRO A 72 21.43 -32.69 35.78
CA PRO A 72 20.56 -32.35 36.90
C PRO A 72 19.82 -31.05 36.60
N ASP A 73 18.52 -31.03 36.88
CA ASP A 73 17.69 -29.85 36.65
C ASP A 73 18.30 -28.63 37.37
N PRO A 74 18.35 -27.46 36.71
CA PRO A 74 18.79 -26.25 37.37
C PRO A 74 17.89 -25.97 38.58
N PRO A 75 18.46 -25.48 39.70
CA PRO A 75 17.67 -25.15 40.87
C PRO A 75 16.59 -24.13 40.49
N ALA A 76 15.36 -24.40 40.90
CA ALA A 76 14.24 -23.50 40.65
C ALA A 76 14.55 -22.11 41.24
N PRO A 77 14.37 -21.03 40.47
CA PRO A 77 14.67 -19.69 40.93
C PRO A 77 13.85 -19.35 42.17
N SER A 78 14.46 -18.62 43.09
CA SER A 78 13.76 -18.19 44.30
C SER A 78 12.70 -17.14 43.94
N ALA A 79 11.57 -17.12 44.66
CA ALA A 79 10.49 -16.14 44.44
C ALA A 79 10.95 -14.66 44.56
N LEU A 80 12.11 -14.43 45.16
CA LEU A 80 12.74 -13.12 45.29
C LEU A 80 13.52 -12.73 44.01
N GLU A 81 14.20 -13.68 43.36
CA GLU A 81 14.85 -13.46 42.06
C GLU A 81 13.81 -13.15 40.96
N ASP A 82 12.69 -13.87 40.92
CA ASP A 82 11.61 -13.60 39.96
C ASP A 82 11.04 -12.18 40.11
N ARG A 83 10.88 -11.71 41.35
CA ARG A 83 10.42 -10.34 41.64
C ARG A 83 11.45 -9.29 41.24
N LEU A 84 12.74 -9.54 41.46
CA LEU A 84 13.82 -8.63 41.04
C LEU A 84 13.94 -8.56 39.52
N HIS A 85 13.82 -9.69 38.81
CA HIS A 85 13.83 -9.71 37.35
C HIS A 85 12.64 -8.96 36.76
N THR A 86 11.46 -9.11 37.35
CA THR A 86 10.25 -8.39 36.92
C THR A 86 10.37 -6.88 37.15
N ALA A 87 10.88 -6.46 38.32
CA ALA A 87 11.12 -5.05 38.63
C ALA A 87 12.19 -4.42 37.72
N ALA A 88 13.26 -5.15 37.41
CA ALA A 88 14.29 -4.71 36.47
C ALA A 88 13.75 -4.55 35.04
N GLY A 89 12.82 -5.41 34.62
CA GLY A 89 12.14 -5.31 33.32
C GLY A 89 11.32 -4.03 33.18
N LEU A 90 10.53 -3.69 34.21
CA LEU A 90 9.71 -2.48 34.25
C LEU A 90 10.57 -1.20 34.26
N GLY A 91 11.66 -1.20 35.03
CA GLY A 91 12.61 -0.07 35.06
C GLY A 91 13.24 0.22 33.70
N LYS A 92 13.63 -0.83 32.96
CA LYS A 92 14.18 -0.70 31.60
C LYS A 92 13.15 -0.14 30.63
N GLN A 93 11.89 -0.59 30.69
CA GLN A 93 10.84 -0.07 29.81
C GLN A 93 10.52 1.40 30.10
N ALA A 94 10.44 1.79 31.37
CA ALA A 94 10.21 3.18 31.76
C ALA A 94 11.36 4.10 31.32
N ALA A 95 12.60 3.69 31.55
CA ALA A 95 13.79 4.43 31.10
C ALA A 95 13.84 4.56 29.56
N TRP A 96 13.51 3.49 28.84
CA TRP A 96 13.46 3.51 27.37
C TRP A 96 12.37 4.45 26.84
N LEU A 97 11.17 4.44 27.44
CA LEU A 97 10.10 5.36 27.07
C LEU A 97 10.49 6.82 27.32
N LEU A 98 11.07 7.12 28.49
CA LEU A 98 11.55 8.47 28.80
C LEU A 98 12.62 8.95 27.81
N LEU A 99 13.61 8.11 27.49
CA LEU A 99 14.63 8.42 26.49
C LEU A 99 14.02 8.68 25.11
N LYS A 100 13.06 7.86 24.70
CA LYS A 100 12.38 8.02 23.41
C LYS A 100 11.59 9.33 23.34
N TYR A 101 10.87 9.68 24.40
CA TYR A 101 10.09 10.92 24.45
C TYR A 101 10.97 12.17 24.51
N THR A 102 12.07 12.17 25.28
CA THR A 102 13.00 13.31 25.33
C THR A 102 13.72 13.52 24.01
N LEU A 103 14.13 12.45 23.33
CA LEU A 103 14.72 12.56 22.00
C LEU A 103 13.73 13.13 20.99
N LEU A 104 12.46 12.72 21.05
CA LEU A 104 11.41 13.21 20.14
C LEU A 104 11.08 14.70 20.36
N THR A 105 10.99 15.14 21.62
CA THR A 105 10.64 16.54 21.95
C THR A 105 11.78 17.50 21.65
N LEU A 106 13.04 17.09 21.83
CA LEU A 106 14.20 17.95 21.54
C LEU A 106 14.48 18.06 20.04
N THR A 107 14.32 16.99 19.27
CA THR A 107 14.68 16.98 17.84
C THR A 107 13.59 17.55 16.94
N SER A 108 12.31 17.45 17.32
CA SER A 108 11.17 17.93 16.52
C SER A 108 11.20 19.43 16.19
N PRO A 109 11.41 20.37 17.15
CA PRO A 109 11.40 21.80 16.85
C PRO A 109 12.62 22.22 16.01
N LEU A 110 13.77 21.59 16.23
CA LEU A 110 14.98 21.82 15.42
C LEU A 110 14.76 21.42 13.96
N TRP A 111 14.14 20.25 13.74
CA TRP A 111 13.87 19.74 12.40
C TRP A 111 12.81 20.58 11.67
N LEU A 112 11.77 21.02 12.37
CA LEU A 112 10.77 21.93 11.82
C LEU A 112 11.36 23.31 11.49
N GLY A 113 12.17 23.87 12.39
CA GLY A 113 12.86 25.14 12.19
C GLY A 113 13.82 25.10 11.00
N LEU A 114 14.61 24.03 10.88
CA LEU A 114 15.51 23.82 9.74
C LEU A 114 14.74 23.69 8.43
N ARG A 115 13.63 22.96 8.41
CA ARG A 115 12.77 22.87 7.22
C ARG A 115 12.20 24.21 6.81
N LEU A 116 11.73 25.03 7.75
CA LEU A 116 11.21 26.36 7.48
C LEU A 116 12.31 27.29 6.93
N LEU A 117 13.52 27.23 7.50
CA LEU A 117 14.68 27.98 7.04
C LEU A 117 15.08 27.59 5.61
N VAL A 118 15.19 26.30 5.32
CA VAL A 118 15.49 25.79 3.97
C VAL A 118 14.40 26.20 2.99
N HIS A 119 13.13 26.17 3.38
CA HIS A 119 12.03 26.58 2.51
C HIS A 119 12.06 28.09 2.23
N ALA A 120 12.45 28.90 3.21
CA ALA A 120 12.62 30.35 3.05
C ALA A 120 13.82 30.70 2.14
N LEU A 121 14.93 29.96 2.24
CA LEU A 121 16.15 30.21 1.47
C LEU A 121 16.11 29.64 0.05
N ALA A 122 15.43 28.50 -0.16
CA ALA A 122 15.40 27.80 -1.45
C ALA A 122 14.22 28.21 -2.35
N SER A 123 13.26 28.98 -1.84
CA SER A 123 12.15 29.45 -2.66
C SER A 123 12.54 30.79 -3.30
N PRO A 124 12.85 30.85 -4.61
CA PRO A 124 12.90 32.13 -5.29
C PRO A 124 11.54 32.85 -5.08
N PRO A 125 11.52 34.19 -4.93
CA PRO A 125 10.26 34.91 -4.95
C PRO A 125 9.54 34.50 -6.24
N PRO A 126 8.28 34.02 -6.17
CA PRO A 126 7.56 33.67 -7.38
C PRO A 126 7.58 34.91 -8.29
N PRO A 127 7.86 34.76 -9.60
CA PRO A 127 7.72 35.88 -10.51
C PRO A 127 6.31 36.42 -10.30
N ALA A 128 6.24 37.72 -9.98
CA ALA A 128 4.99 38.42 -9.78
C ALA A 128 4.28 38.60 -11.14
N LEU A 129 3.90 37.50 -11.77
CA LEU A 129 2.69 37.46 -12.58
C LEU A 129 1.55 37.45 -11.58
N ALA A 130 1.14 38.64 -11.13
CA ALA A 130 -0.18 38.77 -10.56
C ALA A 130 -1.15 38.23 -11.62
N PRO A 131 -1.88 37.12 -11.36
CA PRO A 131 -2.88 36.67 -12.29
C PRO A 131 -3.86 37.84 -12.46
N SER A 132 -4.14 38.19 -13.71
CA SER A 132 -5.11 39.24 -14.01
C SER A 132 -6.41 38.89 -13.27
N PRO A 133 -7.11 39.83 -12.61
CA PRO A 133 -8.35 39.53 -11.88
C PRO A 133 -9.43 38.85 -12.73
N GLU A 134 -9.33 38.93 -14.08
CA GLU A 134 -10.16 38.15 -15.01
C GLU A 134 -9.84 36.63 -15.00
N GLN A 135 -8.59 36.22 -14.74
CA GLN A 135 -8.21 34.80 -14.58
C GLN A 135 -8.54 34.23 -13.20
N GLN A 136 -8.92 35.09 -12.24
CA GLN A 136 -9.49 34.69 -10.96
C GLN A 136 -11.01 34.56 -11.02
N GLN A 137 -11.59 34.41 -12.21
CA GLN A 137 -12.90 33.77 -12.33
C GLN A 137 -12.85 32.48 -11.50
N ALA A 138 -13.73 32.41 -10.51
CA ALA A 138 -13.72 31.36 -9.50
C ALA A 138 -13.84 30.00 -10.21
N LEU A 139 -12.68 29.36 -10.40
CA LEU A 139 -12.55 28.10 -11.11
C LEU A 139 -13.54 27.13 -10.46
N LYS A 140 -14.47 26.60 -11.26
CA LYS A 140 -15.54 25.74 -10.73
C LYS A 140 -14.96 24.39 -10.34
N ALA A 141 -15.67 23.66 -9.48
CA ALA A 141 -15.24 22.32 -9.03
C ALA A 141 -14.94 21.38 -10.21
N ALA A 142 -15.75 21.44 -11.29
CA ALA A 142 -15.54 20.65 -12.50
C ALA A 142 -14.22 20.99 -13.22
N GLU A 143 -13.99 22.29 -13.46
CA GLU A 143 -12.77 22.79 -14.11
C GLU A 143 -11.53 22.44 -13.29
N PHE A 144 -11.63 22.45 -11.96
CA PHE A 144 -10.53 22.08 -11.08
C PHE A 144 -10.15 20.60 -11.20
N LEU A 145 -11.15 19.71 -11.33
CA LEU A 145 -10.93 18.27 -11.52
C LEU A 145 -10.31 17.97 -12.88
N GLU A 146 -10.75 18.65 -13.93
CA GLU A 146 -10.16 18.56 -15.27
C GLU A 146 -8.71 19.05 -15.26
N LEU A 147 -8.45 20.20 -14.64
CA LEU A 147 -7.11 20.77 -14.52
C LEU A 147 -6.19 19.86 -13.70
N THR A 148 -6.72 19.23 -12.65
CA THR A 148 -5.98 18.23 -11.86
C THR A 148 -5.64 16.99 -12.70
N SER A 149 -6.59 16.51 -13.50
CA SER A 149 -6.37 15.41 -14.45
C SER A 149 -5.28 15.76 -15.46
N GLN A 150 -5.38 16.93 -16.10
CA GLN A 150 -4.36 17.40 -17.04
C GLN A 150 -2.97 17.54 -16.39
N TYR A 151 -2.92 18.10 -15.18
CA TYR A 151 -1.65 18.28 -14.46
C TYR A 151 -0.96 16.95 -14.15
N ILE A 152 -1.72 15.93 -13.75
CA ILE A 152 -1.20 14.56 -13.54
C ILE A 152 -0.70 13.99 -14.87
N HIS A 153 -1.43 14.21 -15.97
CA HIS A 153 -1.07 13.66 -17.28
C HIS A 153 0.27 14.22 -17.78
N GLU A 154 0.49 15.53 -17.60
CA GLU A 154 1.70 16.21 -18.02
C GLU A 154 2.92 15.86 -17.15
N ARG A 155 2.72 15.63 -15.85
CA ARG A 155 3.79 15.35 -14.88
C ARG A 155 4.08 13.86 -14.70
N GLY A 156 3.15 13.00 -15.11
CA GLY A 156 3.09 11.59 -14.72
C GLY A 156 2.42 11.39 -13.36
N TRP A 157 1.94 10.16 -13.13
CA TRP A 157 1.27 9.77 -11.89
C TRP A 157 2.16 8.93 -10.97
N THR A 158 1.99 9.11 -9.64
CA THR A 158 2.68 8.28 -8.64
C THR A 158 1.78 7.93 -7.45
N GLN A 159 2.14 6.84 -6.77
CA GLN A 159 1.53 6.37 -5.53
C GLN A 159 2.43 6.63 -4.32
N HIS A 160 1.84 6.64 -3.13
CA HIS A 160 2.50 6.67 -1.80
C HIS A 160 3.37 7.90 -1.52
N THR A 161 3.39 8.87 -2.42
CA THR A 161 4.09 10.15 -2.26
C THR A 161 3.29 11.27 -2.89
N LEU A 162 3.39 12.48 -2.35
CA LEU A 162 2.75 13.66 -2.92
C LEU A 162 3.35 14.01 -4.28
N SER A 163 4.66 13.93 -4.39
CA SER A 163 5.40 14.12 -5.62
C SER A 163 6.69 13.31 -5.62
N SER A 164 7.16 12.98 -6.80
CA SER A 164 8.47 12.38 -7.04
C SER A 164 9.00 12.83 -8.40
N HIS A 165 10.20 12.39 -8.75
CA HIS A 165 10.73 12.58 -10.10
C HIS A 165 9.91 11.84 -11.18
N ARG A 166 9.05 10.88 -10.80
CA ARG A 166 8.21 10.11 -11.73
C ARG A 166 6.82 10.70 -11.94
N GLY A 167 6.40 11.62 -11.07
CA GLY A 167 5.05 12.15 -11.12
C GLY A 167 4.50 12.67 -9.81
N VAL A 168 3.20 12.95 -9.82
CA VAL A 168 2.44 13.48 -8.69
C VAL A 168 1.22 12.60 -8.40
N CYS A 169 0.84 12.49 -7.14
CA CYS A 169 -0.45 11.88 -6.79
C CYS A 169 -1.57 12.93 -6.88
N VAL A 170 -2.83 12.51 -6.77
CA VAL A 170 -4.00 13.41 -6.84
C VAL A 170 -3.88 14.59 -5.86
N ILE A 171 -3.61 14.30 -4.58
CA ILE A 171 -3.46 15.35 -3.56
C ILE A 171 -2.22 16.23 -3.80
N GLY A 172 -1.16 15.66 -4.38
CA GLY A 172 0.03 16.42 -4.79
C GLY A 172 -0.29 17.42 -5.88
N ALA A 173 -0.97 16.98 -6.93
CA ALA A 173 -1.43 17.81 -8.04
C ALA A 173 -2.34 18.95 -7.54
N GLU A 174 -3.35 18.64 -6.72
CA GLU A 174 -4.23 19.65 -6.13
C GLU A 174 -3.46 20.70 -5.31
N ARG A 175 -2.50 20.26 -4.49
CA ARG A 175 -1.67 21.16 -3.68
C ARG A 175 -0.82 22.08 -4.55
N ASP A 176 -0.26 21.57 -5.63
CA ASP A 176 0.55 22.36 -6.54
C ASP A 176 -0.30 23.37 -7.33
N LEU A 177 -1.50 22.98 -7.77
CA LEU A 177 -2.45 23.90 -8.41
C LEU A 177 -2.91 25.01 -7.46
N ILE A 178 -3.19 24.70 -6.19
CA ILE A 178 -3.52 25.70 -5.17
C ILE A 178 -2.33 26.62 -4.90
N ARG A 179 -1.11 26.08 -4.82
CA ARG A 179 0.11 26.88 -4.61
C ARG A 179 0.38 27.82 -5.79
N ALA A 180 0.10 27.36 -7.01
CA ALA A 180 0.16 28.17 -8.23
C ALA A 180 -0.97 29.22 -8.33
N ARG A 181 -1.87 29.27 -7.34
CA ARG A 181 -3.05 30.15 -7.31
C ARG A 181 -4.03 29.91 -8.48
N ALA A 182 -3.99 28.73 -9.10
CA ALA A 182 -4.96 28.33 -10.12
C ALA A 182 -6.34 28.01 -9.51
N ALA A 183 -6.38 27.62 -8.24
CA ALA A 183 -7.62 27.38 -7.51
C ALA A 183 -7.47 27.64 -6.01
N SER A 184 -8.60 27.69 -5.31
CA SER A 184 -8.64 27.85 -3.86
C SER A 184 -8.76 26.50 -3.13
N ARG A 185 -8.45 26.47 -1.83
CA ARG A 185 -8.70 25.30 -0.98
C ARG A 185 -10.19 24.97 -0.88
N THR A 186 -11.06 25.97 -1.00
CA THR A 186 -12.52 25.78 -0.98
C THR A 186 -12.95 25.04 -2.24
N THR A 187 -12.52 25.51 -3.42
CA THR A 187 -12.74 24.84 -4.70
C THR A 187 -12.29 23.38 -4.67
N ALA A 188 -11.10 23.11 -4.13
CA ALA A 188 -10.59 21.75 -4.01
C ALA A 188 -11.45 20.88 -3.07
N ARG A 189 -11.98 21.42 -1.98
CA ARG A 189 -12.88 20.70 -1.08
C ARG A 189 -14.20 20.34 -1.78
N ASP A 190 -14.76 21.28 -2.53
CA ASP A 190 -16.01 21.06 -3.26
C ASP A 190 -15.80 20.01 -4.37
N ALA A 191 -14.73 20.15 -5.16
CA ALA A 191 -14.30 19.15 -6.13
C ALA A 191 -14.12 17.75 -5.52
N ASN A 192 -13.45 17.67 -4.37
CA ASN A 192 -13.21 16.41 -3.69
C ASN A 192 -14.49 15.73 -3.19
N THR A 193 -15.56 16.48 -2.92
CA THR A 193 -16.88 15.90 -2.62
C THR A 193 -17.42 15.11 -3.82
N HIS A 194 -17.25 15.63 -5.04
CA HIS A 194 -17.65 14.91 -6.25
C HIS A 194 -16.75 13.70 -6.54
N LEU A 195 -15.43 13.86 -6.34
CA LEU A 195 -14.48 12.75 -6.53
C LEU A 195 -14.76 11.60 -5.54
N GLN A 196 -14.96 11.91 -4.26
CA GLN A 196 -15.30 10.93 -3.21
C GLN A 196 -16.55 10.11 -3.57
N ALA A 197 -17.57 10.77 -4.14
CA ALA A 197 -18.78 10.10 -4.60
C ALA A 197 -18.53 9.13 -5.76
N VAL A 198 -17.63 9.47 -6.70
CA VAL A 198 -17.26 8.60 -7.83
C VAL A 198 -16.42 7.41 -7.38
N ILE A 199 -15.47 7.63 -6.47
CA ILE A 199 -14.54 6.58 -6.03
C ILE A 199 -15.10 5.69 -4.91
N GLY A 200 -16.23 6.07 -4.32
CA GLY A 200 -16.92 5.31 -3.28
C GLY A 200 -16.19 5.31 -1.93
N THR A 201 -15.32 6.28 -1.66
CA THR A 201 -14.62 6.41 -0.38
C THR A 201 -14.30 7.87 -0.06
N ALA A 202 -14.35 8.20 1.24
CA ALA A 202 -13.98 9.52 1.74
C ALA A 202 -12.46 9.78 1.71
N TYR A 203 -11.64 8.71 1.65
CA TYR A 203 -10.19 8.83 1.80
C TYR A 203 -9.45 8.67 0.46
N ILE A 204 -9.31 9.79 -0.26
CA ILE A 204 -8.65 9.87 -1.58
C ILE A 204 -7.22 9.30 -1.58
N PRO A 205 -6.33 9.59 -0.58
CA PRO A 205 -4.99 9.01 -0.56
C PRO A 205 -5.00 7.48 -0.61
N TRP A 206 -5.83 6.83 0.20
CA TRP A 206 -5.93 5.37 0.21
C TRP A 206 -6.47 4.80 -1.09
N TRP A 207 -7.41 5.49 -1.73
CA TRP A 207 -7.90 5.09 -3.05
C TRP A 207 -6.85 5.23 -4.16
N ASN A 208 -6.06 6.33 -4.15
CA ASN A 208 -4.95 6.56 -5.07
C ASN A 208 -3.87 5.49 -4.91
N ASP A 209 -3.58 5.14 -3.67
CA ASP A 209 -2.47 4.26 -3.28
C ASP A 209 -2.83 2.76 -3.29
N ARG A 210 -3.96 2.38 -3.86
CA ARG A 210 -4.29 0.95 -4.04
C ARG A 210 -3.33 0.30 -5.03
N PHE A 211 -2.79 -0.87 -4.68
CA PHE A 211 -1.79 -1.60 -5.47
C PHE A 211 -2.16 -1.83 -6.95
N ARG A 212 -3.46 -2.03 -7.27
CA ARG A 212 -3.94 -2.23 -8.65
C ARG A 212 -4.40 -0.94 -9.34
N ARG A 213 -4.16 0.23 -8.73
CA ARG A 213 -4.54 1.52 -9.33
C ARG A 213 -3.60 1.81 -10.50
N THR A 214 -4.17 2.36 -11.56
CA THR A 214 -3.42 2.85 -12.71
C THR A 214 -3.72 4.33 -12.94
N GLU A 215 -2.81 5.01 -13.61
CA GLU A 215 -2.96 6.41 -14.02
C GLU A 215 -4.25 6.62 -14.83
N ALA A 216 -4.55 5.75 -15.79
CA ALA A 216 -5.77 5.81 -16.59
C ALA A 216 -7.05 5.79 -15.73
N GLN A 217 -7.08 4.95 -14.69
CA GLN A 217 -8.21 4.91 -13.76
C GLN A 217 -8.32 6.19 -12.92
N VAL A 218 -7.19 6.82 -12.58
CA VAL A 218 -7.18 8.10 -11.87
C VAL A 218 -7.75 9.21 -12.76
N HIS A 219 -7.30 9.30 -14.01
CA HIS A 219 -7.85 10.24 -14.99
C HIS A 219 -9.35 10.03 -15.19
N GLN A 220 -9.77 8.79 -15.42
CA GLN A 220 -11.18 8.47 -15.62
C GLN A 220 -12.02 8.90 -14.41
N ALA A 221 -11.56 8.63 -13.18
CA ALA A 221 -12.29 9.03 -11.98
C ALA A 221 -12.39 10.56 -11.83
N LEU A 222 -11.31 11.30 -12.13
CA LEU A 222 -11.31 12.76 -12.12
C LEU A 222 -12.28 13.35 -13.16
N LEU A 223 -12.29 12.82 -14.38
CA LEU A 223 -13.18 13.29 -15.45
C LEU A 223 -14.65 12.96 -15.17
N THR A 224 -14.95 11.75 -14.69
CA THR A 224 -16.31 11.40 -14.24
C THR A 224 -16.76 12.27 -13.07
N ALA A 225 -15.86 12.60 -12.13
CA ALA A 225 -16.16 13.52 -11.05
C ALA A 225 -16.42 14.94 -11.56
N ALA A 226 -15.67 15.39 -12.58
CA ALA A 226 -15.90 16.66 -13.23
C ALA A 226 -17.28 16.73 -13.90
N GLU A 227 -17.67 15.69 -14.64
CA GLU A 227 -19.01 15.56 -15.23
C GLU A 227 -20.11 15.64 -14.17
N ARG A 228 -19.94 14.91 -13.07
CA ARG A 228 -20.87 14.97 -11.93
C ARG A 228 -20.94 16.38 -11.32
N ALA A 229 -19.82 17.08 -11.22
CA ALA A 229 -19.78 18.45 -10.71
C ALA A 229 -20.48 19.43 -11.66
N ARG A 230 -20.34 19.27 -12.99
CA ARG A 230 -21.09 20.07 -13.98
C ARG A 230 -22.59 19.83 -13.87
N ALA A 231 -23.01 18.58 -13.73
CA ALA A 231 -24.42 18.22 -13.59
C ALA A 231 -25.06 18.78 -12.30
N ALA A 232 -24.30 18.92 -11.22
CA ALA A 232 -24.79 19.49 -9.96
C ALA A 232 -24.87 21.03 -9.94
N ALA A 233 -24.26 21.70 -10.92
CA ALA A 233 -24.23 23.16 -11.04
C ALA A 233 -25.28 23.72 -12.01
N GLN A 234 -26.07 22.85 -12.65
CA GLN A 234 -27.21 23.18 -13.50
C GLN A 234 -28.49 23.24 -12.66
#